data_AF-E1Z2L3-F1
#
_entry.id   AF-E1Z2L3-F1
#
_cell.length_a   1.000
_cell.length_b   1.000
_cell.length_c   1.000
_cell.angle_alpha   90.00
_cell.angle_beta   90.00
_cell.angle_gamma   90.00
#
_symmetry.space_group_name_H-M   'P 1'
#
loop_
_entity.id
_entity.type
_entity.pdbx_description
1 polymer ?
#
loop_
_entity_poly.entity_id
_entity_poly.type
_entity_poly.pdbx_seq_one_letter_code
_entity_poly.pdbx_strand_id
1 'polypeptide(L)'
;MRRRRAAAATAATWQLHTAGTALAFEATVASIASPASKGFTTVAVEDAWALLQEFSAKEARGLAQTFLDSRDKRQRLRDALLVAAAAPYVPAGWKPEAADSMVLLGVMASDVRLAVRALRDYCQALGVPFKMPESRVPGVAAAPAIAGPAYVKYNSASGLCYATRYEGRDRGVLVQLGQQQLGHLPLGLHDELMARPAPPLG
;
A
#
# COMPACT_ATOMS: atom_id res chain seq x y z
N MET A 1 -58.58 -2.86 18.42
CA MET A 1 -57.95 -3.49 17.22
C MET A 1 -56.46 -3.13 17.25
N ARG A 2 -55.54 -4.01 17.71
CA ARG A 2 -54.80 -5.03 16.93
C ARG A 2 -54.11 -4.38 15.71
N ARG A 3 -52.78 -4.31 15.51
CA ARG A 3 -51.62 -5.11 15.95
C ARG A 3 -50.30 -4.32 15.79
N ARG A 4 -49.33 -4.58 16.68
CA ARG A 4 -47.88 -4.36 16.47
C ARG A 4 -47.35 -5.29 15.36
N ARG A 5 -46.38 -4.86 14.55
CA ARG A 5 -45.45 -5.76 13.85
C ARG A 5 -44.03 -5.19 13.86
N ALA A 6 -43.17 -5.88 14.61
CA ALA A 6 -41.73 -5.85 14.51
C ALA A 6 -41.29 -6.59 13.24
N ALA A 7 -40.26 -6.11 12.55
CA ALA A 7 -39.56 -6.87 11.52
C ALA A 7 -38.31 -7.48 12.15
N ALA A 8 -38.28 -8.82 12.13
CA ALA A 8 -37.25 -9.65 12.70
C ALA A 8 -36.02 -9.72 11.79
N ALA A 9 -34.84 -9.75 12.40
CA ALA A 9 -33.57 -10.08 11.78
C ALA A 9 -33.51 -11.58 11.45
N THR A 10 -33.25 -11.92 10.20
CA THR A 10 -32.88 -13.26 9.76
C THR A 10 -31.37 -13.43 9.84
N ALA A 11 -30.91 -14.17 10.85
CA ALA A 11 -29.56 -14.69 10.93
C ALA A 11 -29.43 -15.90 9.99
N ALA A 12 -28.50 -15.84 9.03
CA ALA A 12 -28.15 -16.96 8.18
C ALA A 12 -27.05 -17.79 8.88
N THR A 13 -27.44 -18.98 9.34
CA THR A 13 -26.57 -20.03 9.85
C THR A 13 -25.81 -20.68 8.69
N TRP A 14 -24.48 -20.63 8.70
CA TRP A 14 -23.64 -21.41 7.79
C TRP A 14 -23.10 -22.64 8.52
N GLN A 15 -23.48 -23.82 8.05
CA GLN A 15 -23.00 -25.12 8.51
C GLN A 15 -21.62 -25.41 7.90
N LEU A 16 -20.68 -25.83 8.75
CA LEU A 16 -19.38 -26.37 8.37
C LEU A 16 -19.53 -27.87 8.05
N HIS A 17 -19.17 -28.26 6.82
CA HIS A 17 -18.91 -29.65 6.47
C HIS A 17 -17.41 -29.92 6.53
N THR A 18 -17.01 -30.82 7.42
CA THR A 18 -15.69 -31.43 7.51
C THR A 18 -15.69 -32.80 6.83
N ALA A 19 -14.79 -32.98 5.86
CA ALA A 19 -14.17 -34.23 5.42
C ALA A 19 -13.09 -33.80 4.43
N GLY A 20 -11.79 -34.01 4.63
CA GLY A 20 -11.14 -35.27 4.96
C GLY A 20 -10.42 -35.73 3.70
N THR A 21 -9.08 -35.68 3.71
CA THR A 21 -8.11 -36.67 3.15
C THR A 21 -6.75 -36.00 3.05
N ALA A 22 -5.85 -36.38 3.95
CA ALA A 22 -4.44 -36.07 3.88
C ALA A 22 -3.77 -37.00 2.85
N LEU A 23 -3.02 -36.41 1.92
CA LEU A 23 -2.00 -37.13 1.16
C LEU A 23 -0.67 -36.40 1.35
N ALA A 24 0.24 -37.11 2.02
CA ALA A 24 1.62 -36.73 2.19
C ALA A 24 2.32 -36.77 0.82
N PHE A 25 3.01 -35.69 0.47
CA PHE A 25 3.96 -35.67 -0.63
C PHE A 25 5.30 -35.18 -0.07
N GLU A 26 6.18 -36.13 0.23
CA GLU A 26 7.59 -35.84 0.44
C GLU A 26 8.20 -35.43 -0.91
N ALA A 27 8.73 -34.21 -0.98
CA ALA A 27 9.63 -33.80 -2.04
C ALA A 27 10.92 -33.29 -1.39
N THR A 28 11.92 -34.16 -1.34
CA THR A 28 13.32 -33.80 -1.09
C THR A 28 13.78 -32.87 -2.22
N VAL A 29 14.01 -31.59 -1.90
CA VAL A 29 14.71 -30.68 -2.81
C VAL A 29 16.09 -30.40 -2.22
N ALA A 30 17.09 -30.81 -2.99
CA ALA A 30 18.50 -30.68 -2.70
C ALA A 30 18.90 -29.22 -2.42
N SER A 31 19.75 -29.06 -1.41
CA SER A 31 20.45 -27.84 -1.07
C SER A 31 21.30 -27.37 -2.25
N ILE A 32 20.90 -26.24 -2.86
CA ILE A 32 21.76 -25.45 -3.74
C ILE A 32 22.32 -24.33 -2.87
N ALA A 33 23.59 -24.46 -2.50
CA ALA A 33 24.35 -23.38 -1.87
C ALA A 33 24.34 -22.16 -2.79
N SER A 34 23.67 -21.09 -2.32
CA SER A 34 23.56 -19.82 -3.03
C SER A 34 24.82 -18.97 -2.79
N PRO A 35 25.38 -18.32 -3.82
CA PRO A 35 26.63 -17.58 -3.70
C PRO A 35 26.40 -16.23 -3.01
N ALA A 36 27.23 -15.96 -1.99
CA ALA A 36 27.59 -14.65 -1.44
C ALA A 36 26.50 -13.56 -1.45
N SER A 37 25.70 -13.52 -0.39
CA SER A 37 24.92 -12.35 -0.01
C SER A 37 25.86 -11.15 0.17
N LYS A 38 25.90 -10.24 -0.81
CA LYS A 38 26.39 -8.86 -0.58
C LYS A 38 25.62 -8.33 0.62
N GLY A 39 26.34 -7.93 1.66
CA GLY A 39 25.76 -7.57 2.96
C GLY A 39 24.59 -6.61 2.79
N PHE A 40 23.39 -7.09 3.05
CA PHE A 40 22.26 -6.24 3.37
C PHE A 40 22.64 -5.54 4.67
N THR A 41 23.03 -4.28 4.61
CA THR A 41 23.08 -3.44 5.80
C THR A 41 21.64 -3.34 6.30
N THR A 42 21.31 -4.12 7.32
CA THR A 42 20.04 -4.03 8.03
C THR A 42 19.89 -2.59 8.53
N VAL A 43 18.98 -1.83 7.93
CA VAL A 43 18.60 -0.50 8.40
C VAL A 43 17.89 -0.69 9.73
N ALA A 44 18.37 -0.03 10.79
CA ALA A 44 17.68 -0.04 12.08
C ALA A 44 16.27 0.56 11.92
N VAL A 45 15.30 0.07 12.70
CA VAL A 45 13.90 0.54 12.60
C VAL A 45 13.82 2.04 12.84
N GLU A 46 14.56 2.54 13.82
CA GLU A 46 14.63 3.95 14.19
C GLU A 46 15.21 4.80 13.04
N ASP A 47 16.28 4.31 12.39
CA ASP A 47 16.89 4.98 11.25
C ASP A 47 15.96 5.03 10.03
N ALA A 48 15.20 3.96 9.81
CA ALA A 48 14.21 3.89 8.74
C ALA A 48 13.11 4.94 8.94
N TRP A 49 12.56 5.02 10.16
CA TRP A 49 11.56 6.02 10.52
C TRP A 49 12.09 7.44 10.42
N ALA A 50 13.30 7.71 10.94
CA ALA A 50 13.94 9.01 10.86
C ALA A 50 14.15 9.46 9.40
N LEU A 51 14.64 8.55 8.54
CA LEU A 51 14.84 8.81 7.11
C LEU A 51 13.52 9.19 6.42
N LEU A 52 12.44 8.44 6.67
CA LEU A 52 11.14 8.68 6.03
C LEU A 52 10.50 9.98 6.52
N GLN A 53 10.62 10.30 7.80
CA GLN A 53 10.14 11.56 8.37
C GLN A 53 10.92 12.75 7.82
N GLU A 54 12.26 12.64 7.73
CA GLU A 54 13.10 13.68 7.15
C GLU A 54 12.78 13.89 5.66
N PHE A 55 12.63 12.81 4.90
CA PHE A 55 12.19 12.85 3.51
C PHE A 55 10.87 13.59 3.38
N SER A 56 9.85 13.19 4.15
CA SER A 56 8.49 13.77 4.09
C SER A 56 8.52 15.26 4.44
N ALA A 57 9.26 15.64 5.49
CA ALA A 57 9.41 17.02 5.90
C ALA A 57 10.16 17.87 4.86
N LYS A 58 11.16 17.32 4.15
CA LYS A 58 11.83 18.03 3.06
C LYS A 58 10.98 18.07 1.80
N GLU A 59 10.19 17.04 1.53
CA GLU A 59 9.35 17.00 0.34
C GLU A 59 8.21 18.01 0.40
N ALA A 60 7.59 18.18 1.57
CA ALA A 60 6.61 19.25 1.79
C ALA A 60 7.17 20.68 1.52
N ARG A 61 8.50 20.83 1.44
CA ARG A 61 9.21 22.08 1.14
C ARG A 61 9.87 22.08 -0.25
N GLY A 62 9.72 21.00 -1.04
CA GLY A 62 10.37 20.84 -2.34
C GLY A 62 11.88 20.61 -2.27
N LEU A 63 12.39 20.09 -1.15
CA LEU A 63 13.83 19.91 -0.88
C LEU A 63 14.27 18.44 -0.82
N ALA A 64 13.39 17.50 -1.16
CA ALA A 64 13.67 16.06 -1.05
C ALA A 64 14.54 15.49 -2.17
N GLN A 65 14.91 16.28 -3.18
CA GLN A 65 15.71 15.81 -4.32
C GLN A 65 17.04 15.16 -3.90
N THR A 66 17.62 15.61 -2.78
CA THR A 66 18.85 15.04 -2.21
C THR A 66 18.71 13.59 -1.74
N PHE A 67 17.48 13.07 -1.58
CA PHE A 67 17.21 11.65 -1.30
C PHE A 67 16.99 10.82 -2.57
N LEU A 68 16.84 11.47 -3.72
CA LEU A 68 16.43 10.84 -4.97
C LEU A 68 17.50 10.95 -6.08
N ASP A 69 18.55 11.73 -5.85
CA ASP A 69 19.60 12.04 -6.82
C ASP A 69 20.49 10.84 -7.23
N SER A 70 20.45 9.73 -6.49
CA SER A 70 21.19 8.51 -6.82
C SER A 70 20.34 7.26 -6.63
N ARG A 71 20.71 6.20 -7.36
CA ARG A 71 20.07 4.88 -7.25
C ARG A 71 20.13 4.34 -5.82
N ASP A 72 21.27 4.52 -5.16
CA ASP A 72 21.49 4.00 -3.81
C ASP A 72 20.62 4.71 -2.78
N LYS A 73 20.43 6.03 -2.91
CA LYS A 73 19.53 6.76 -2.00
C LYS A 73 18.07 6.40 -2.22
N ARG A 74 17.64 6.20 -3.47
CA ARG A 74 16.30 5.68 -3.78
C ARG A 74 16.10 4.26 -3.24
N GLN A 75 17.14 3.41 -3.31
CA GLN A 75 17.11 2.09 -2.70
C GLN A 75 16.99 2.17 -1.18
N ARG A 76 17.77 3.02 -0.53
CA ARG A 76 17.68 3.25 0.92
C ARG A 76 16.29 3.73 1.35
N LEU A 77 15.65 4.58 0.55
CA LEU A 77 14.29 5.05 0.81
C LEU A 77 13.26 3.91 0.68
N ARG A 78 13.40 3.03 -0.33
CA ARG A 78 12.59 1.81 -0.45
C ARG A 78 12.77 0.90 0.76
N ASP A 79 14.00 0.62 1.13
CA ASP A 79 14.31 -0.30 2.23
C ASP A 79 13.77 0.23 3.55
N ALA A 80 13.92 1.53 3.81
CA ALA A 80 13.34 2.19 4.97
C ALA A 80 11.81 2.05 5.01
N LEU A 81 11.12 2.24 3.88
CA LEU A 81 9.67 2.06 3.81
C LEU A 81 9.24 0.63 4.18
N LEU A 82 9.96 -0.37 3.68
CA LEU A 82 9.66 -1.78 3.98
C LEU A 82 9.91 -2.10 5.46
N VAL A 83 11.01 -1.60 6.04
CA VAL A 83 11.29 -1.75 7.47
C VAL A 83 10.21 -1.09 8.32
N ALA A 84 9.82 0.15 8.00
CA ALA A 84 8.79 0.88 8.73
C ALA A 84 7.41 0.20 8.64
N ALA A 85 7.09 -0.41 7.50
CA ALA A 85 5.85 -1.15 7.31
C ALA A 85 5.81 -2.46 8.13
N ALA A 86 6.95 -3.14 8.29
CA ALA A 86 7.07 -4.35 9.09
C ALA A 86 7.15 -4.07 10.61
N ALA A 87 7.63 -2.89 11.00
CA ALA A 87 7.82 -2.48 12.37
C ALA A 87 7.18 -1.09 12.60
N PRO A 88 5.87 -1.03 12.90
CA PRO A 88 5.16 0.23 13.09
C PRO A 88 5.81 1.07 14.20
N TYR A 89 5.86 2.39 13.99
CA TYR A 89 6.45 3.32 14.94
C TYR A 89 5.70 3.23 16.26
N VAL A 90 6.36 2.70 17.29
CA VAL A 90 5.88 2.74 18.66
C VAL A 90 6.46 4.00 19.29
N PRO A 91 5.67 5.04 19.58
CA PRO A 91 6.13 6.11 20.45
C PRO A 91 6.56 5.49 21.77
N ALA A 92 7.65 5.99 22.36
CA ALA A 92 8.15 5.51 23.65
C ALA A 92 7.00 5.40 24.67
N GLY A 93 6.62 4.16 25.01
CA GLY A 93 5.62 3.85 26.05
C GLY A 93 4.26 3.33 25.59
N TRP A 94 3.93 3.25 24.30
CA TRP A 94 2.63 2.73 23.85
C TRP A 94 2.73 1.47 22.99
N LYS A 95 2.54 0.29 23.59
CA LYS A 95 2.35 -0.97 22.87
C LYS A 95 0.85 -1.28 22.76
N PRO A 96 0.17 -0.98 21.65
CA PRO A 96 -1.11 -1.61 21.39
C PRO A 96 -0.81 -3.06 21.03
N GLU A 97 -1.28 -3.98 21.85
CA GLU A 97 -1.40 -5.38 21.45
C GLU A 97 -2.20 -5.40 20.13
N ALA A 98 -1.53 -5.80 19.05
CA ALA A 98 -2.07 -5.81 17.68
C ALA A 98 -2.67 -4.46 17.23
N ALA A 99 -1.83 -3.44 17.02
CA ALA A 99 -2.16 -2.53 15.93
C ALA A 99 -2.09 -3.36 14.64
N ASP A 100 -3.24 -3.89 14.20
CA ASP A 100 -3.39 -4.51 12.89
C ASP A 100 -2.66 -3.63 11.89
N SER A 101 -1.73 -4.23 11.15
CA SER A 101 -0.82 -3.57 10.20
C SER A 101 -1.61 -3.01 9.01
N MET A 102 -2.41 -1.98 9.30
CA MET A 102 -3.24 -1.27 8.36
C MET A 102 -2.37 -0.28 7.60
N VAL A 103 -2.40 -0.40 6.28
CA VAL A 103 -1.76 0.49 5.33
C VAL A 103 -2.86 1.30 4.65
N LEU A 104 -2.78 2.62 4.75
CA LEU A 104 -3.58 3.51 3.90
C LEU A 104 -2.68 4.13 2.85
N LEU A 105 -3.15 4.18 1.61
CA LEU A 105 -2.45 4.84 0.52
C LEU A 105 -3.30 5.96 -0.06
N GLY A 106 -2.68 7.10 -0.31
CA GLY A 106 -3.22 8.20 -1.09
C GLY A 106 -2.30 8.49 -2.27
N VAL A 107 -2.74 8.20 -3.49
CA VAL A 107 -1.93 8.39 -4.70
C VAL A 107 -2.44 9.58 -5.48
N MET A 108 -1.60 10.58 -5.72
CA MET A 108 -1.89 11.74 -6.56
C MET A 108 -1.03 11.69 -7.82
N ALA A 109 -1.68 11.65 -8.98
CA ALA A 109 -0.99 11.54 -10.26
C ALA A 109 -1.61 12.46 -11.33
N SER A 110 -0.88 12.66 -12.42
CA SER A 110 -1.34 13.38 -13.61
C SER A 110 -2.51 12.71 -14.34
N ASP A 111 -2.66 11.40 -14.17
CA ASP A 111 -3.72 10.60 -14.76
C ASP A 111 -3.96 9.33 -13.95
N VAL A 112 -5.14 8.73 -14.13
CA VAL A 112 -5.56 7.54 -13.38
C VAL A 112 -4.70 6.31 -13.69
N ARG A 113 -4.12 6.18 -14.89
CA ARG A 113 -3.32 5.00 -15.26
C ARG A 113 -2.01 4.99 -14.48
N LEU A 114 -1.39 6.16 -14.34
CA LEU A 114 -0.20 6.34 -13.52
C LEU A 114 -0.50 6.11 -12.04
N ALA A 115 -1.63 6.62 -11.54
CA ALA A 115 -2.05 6.39 -10.16
C ALA A 115 -2.28 4.90 -9.85
N VAL A 116 -2.99 4.18 -10.72
CA VAL A 116 -3.29 2.75 -10.56
C VAL A 116 -2.01 1.90 -10.64
N ARG A 117 -1.07 2.28 -11.51
CA ARG A 117 0.26 1.65 -11.56
C ARG A 117 1.00 1.81 -10.24
N ALA A 118 1.13 3.04 -9.75
CA ALA A 118 1.79 3.30 -8.48
C ALA A 118 1.10 2.55 -7.33
N LEU A 119 -0.24 2.55 -7.28
CA LEU A 119 -0.99 1.79 -6.30
C LEU A 119 -0.61 0.30 -6.31
N ARG A 120 -0.64 -0.36 -7.47
CA ARG A 120 -0.22 -1.78 -7.60
C ARG A 120 1.18 -1.99 -7.06
N ASP A 121 2.11 -1.14 -7.47
CA ASP A 121 3.53 -1.30 -7.17
C ASP A 121 3.82 -1.16 -5.67
N TYR A 122 3.16 -0.19 -5.02
CA TYR A 122 3.22 -0.02 -3.57
C TYR A 122 2.51 -1.17 -2.83
N CYS A 123 1.32 -1.59 -3.28
CA CYS A 123 0.63 -2.74 -2.69
C CYS A 123 1.50 -4.00 -2.71
N GLN A 124 2.12 -4.29 -3.86
CA GLN A 124 3.02 -5.43 -4.02
C GLN A 124 4.24 -5.32 -3.11
N ALA A 125 4.87 -4.15 -3.03
CA ALA A 125 6.05 -3.94 -2.18
C ALA A 125 5.72 -4.09 -0.69
N LEU A 126 4.56 -3.58 -0.25
CA LEU A 126 4.11 -3.62 1.13
C LEU A 126 3.42 -4.93 1.51
N GLY A 127 3.30 -5.89 0.60
CA GLY A 127 2.67 -7.19 0.85
C GLY A 127 1.16 -7.10 1.12
N VAL A 128 0.47 -6.07 0.64
CA VAL A 128 -0.98 -5.89 0.80
C VAL A 128 -1.73 -6.18 -0.50
N PRO A 129 -2.99 -6.68 -0.46
CA PRO A 129 -3.73 -7.01 -1.66
C PRO A 129 -4.01 -5.80 -2.54
N PHE A 130 -3.61 -5.86 -3.81
CA PHE A 130 -4.02 -4.86 -4.80
C PHE A 130 -5.52 -4.97 -5.09
N LYS A 131 -6.21 -3.83 -5.19
CA LYS A 131 -7.58 -3.72 -5.66
C LYS A 131 -7.68 -2.61 -6.70
N MET A 132 -8.41 -2.87 -7.78
CA MET A 132 -8.71 -1.84 -8.78
C MET A 132 -9.64 -0.78 -8.14
N PRO A 133 -9.35 0.53 -8.27
CA PRO A 133 -10.21 1.56 -7.70
C PRO A 133 -11.54 1.67 -8.44
N GLU A 134 -12.61 1.86 -7.66
CA GLU A 134 -13.91 2.26 -8.17
C GLU A 134 -13.94 3.77 -8.49
N SER A 135 -14.72 4.20 -9.49
CA SER A 135 -14.89 5.63 -9.75
C SER A 135 -15.80 6.28 -8.72
N ARG A 136 -15.39 7.42 -8.16
CA ARG A 136 -16.24 8.32 -7.38
C ARG A 136 -16.57 9.63 -8.11
N VAL A 137 -16.29 9.70 -9.40
CA VAL A 137 -16.63 10.86 -10.22
C VAL A 137 -18.06 10.68 -10.75
N PRO A 138 -18.99 11.62 -10.49
CA PRO A 138 -20.35 11.53 -11.00
C PRO A 138 -20.38 11.35 -12.52
N GLY A 139 -21.18 10.40 -13.00
CA GLY A 139 -21.32 10.10 -14.43
C GLY A 139 -20.16 9.32 -15.07
N VAL A 140 -19.13 8.94 -14.31
CA VAL A 140 -18.00 8.14 -14.81
C VAL A 140 -18.13 6.70 -14.31
N ALA A 141 -18.43 5.78 -15.22
CA ALA A 141 -18.74 4.38 -14.91
C ALA A 141 -17.58 3.60 -14.27
N ALA A 142 -16.34 3.92 -14.62
CA ALA A 142 -15.16 3.20 -14.13
C ALA A 142 -13.97 4.15 -13.96
N ALA A 143 -13.11 3.89 -12.97
CA ALA A 143 -11.94 4.72 -12.70
C ALA A 143 -11.04 4.97 -13.93
N PRO A 144 -10.80 3.99 -14.83
CA PRO A 144 -10.06 4.19 -16.08
C PRO A 144 -10.54 5.34 -16.97
N ALA A 145 -11.82 5.70 -16.88
CA ALA A 145 -12.45 6.76 -17.68
C ALA A 145 -12.35 8.15 -17.03
N ILE A 146 -11.74 8.27 -15.85
CA ILE A 146 -11.46 9.58 -15.23
C ILE A 146 -10.39 10.29 -16.08
N ALA A 147 -10.79 11.40 -16.71
CA ALA A 147 -9.88 12.26 -17.46
C ALA A 147 -9.13 13.24 -16.53
N GLY A 148 -7.85 13.46 -16.83
CA GLY A 148 -6.99 14.40 -16.11
C GLY A 148 -6.44 13.85 -14.79
N PRO A 149 -5.90 14.73 -13.92
CA PRO A 149 -5.28 14.33 -12.67
C PRO A 149 -6.25 13.62 -11.73
N ALA A 150 -5.75 12.61 -11.04
CA ALA A 150 -6.54 11.72 -10.22
C ALA A 150 -5.95 11.55 -8.82
N TYR A 151 -6.85 11.38 -7.85
CA TYR A 151 -6.54 10.95 -6.49
C TYR A 151 -7.11 9.56 -6.29
N VAL A 152 -6.27 8.61 -5.89
CA VAL A 152 -6.67 7.25 -5.54
C VAL A 152 -6.46 7.04 -4.05
N LYS A 153 -7.50 6.61 -3.34
CA LYS A 153 -7.44 6.20 -1.94
C LYS A 153 -7.57 4.69 -1.83
N TYR A 154 -6.72 4.08 -1.03
CA TYR A 154 -6.77 2.65 -0.71
C TYR A 154 -6.61 2.43 0.79
N ASN A 155 -7.36 1.46 1.32
CA ASN A 155 -7.29 1.02 2.72
C ASN A 155 -7.16 -0.50 2.76
N SER A 156 -6.04 -1.03 3.25
CA SER A 156 -5.78 -2.46 3.27
C SER A 156 -6.69 -3.23 4.23
N ALA A 157 -7.16 -2.60 5.31
CA ALA A 157 -8.01 -3.25 6.31
C ALA A 157 -9.47 -3.38 5.86
N SER A 158 -10.03 -2.32 5.25
CA SER A 158 -11.43 -2.34 4.79
C SER A 158 -11.61 -2.78 3.34
N GLY A 159 -10.52 -2.86 2.55
CA GLY A 159 -10.59 -3.09 1.11
C GLY A 159 -11.24 -1.93 0.33
N LEU A 160 -11.43 -0.77 0.97
CA LEU A 160 -11.90 0.44 0.30
C LEU A 160 -10.84 0.90 -0.70
N CYS A 161 -11.22 1.00 -1.98
CA CYS A 161 -10.34 1.50 -3.02
C CYS A 161 -11.14 2.32 -4.03
N TYR A 162 -10.83 3.60 -4.18
CA TYR A 162 -11.55 4.47 -5.11
C TYR A 162 -10.65 5.53 -5.74
N ALA A 163 -11.07 6.02 -6.90
CA ALA A 163 -10.45 7.11 -7.63
C ALA A 163 -11.43 8.29 -7.77
N THR A 164 -10.93 9.51 -7.69
CA THR A 164 -11.67 10.74 -7.96
C THR A 164 -10.80 11.73 -8.74
N ARG A 165 -11.40 12.80 -9.28
CA ARG A 165 -10.64 13.91 -9.85
C ARG A 165 -9.80 14.59 -8.77
N TYR A 166 -8.61 15.03 -9.14
CA TYR A 166 -7.71 15.73 -8.25
C TYR A 166 -7.34 17.09 -8.83
N GLU A 167 -7.70 18.15 -8.12
CA GLU A 167 -7.41 19.54 -8.54
C GLU A 167 -6.15 20.09 -7.87
N GLY A 168 -5.58 19.34 -6.93
CA GLY A 168 -4.38 19.72 -6.22
C GLY A 168 -3.12 19.62 -7.07
N ARG A 169 -2.05 20.22 -6.55
CA ARG A 169 -0.75 20.32 -7.22
C ARG A 169 0.19 19.16 -6.88
N ASP A 170 -0.05 18.47 -5.78
CA ASP A 170 0.86 17.45 -5.28
C ASP A 170 0.87 16.21 -6.17
N ARG A 171 2.02 15.53 -6.23
CA ARG A 171 2.17 14.27 -6.97
C ARG A 171 3.00 13.31 -6.13
N GLY A 172 2.64 12.04 -6.15
CA GLY A 172 3.29 11.02 -5.35
C GLY A 172 2.31 10.19 -4.54
N VAL A 173 2.85 9.47 -3.56
CA VAL A 173 2.12 8.53 -2.71
C VAL A 173 2.26 8.94 -1.26
N LEU A 174 1.15 9.21 -0.60
CA LEU A 174 1.06 9.22 0.85
C LEU A 174 0.89 7.79 1.34
N VAL A 175 1.71 7.40 2.31
CA VAL A 175 1.62 6.10 2.98
C VAL A 175 1.33 6.37 4.45
N GLN A 176 0.21 5.86 4.94
CA GLN A 176 -0.11 5.89 6.36
C GLN A 176 0.13 4.50 6.97
N LEU A 177 0.98 4.47 7.99
CA LEU A 177 1.34 3.29 8.78
C LEU A 177 0.95 3.58 10.23
N GLY A 178 -0.19 3.03 10.67
CA GLY A 178 -0.79 3.38 11.96
C GLY A 178 -1.18 4.87 12.03
N GLN A 179 -0.59 5.60 12.97
CA GLN A 179 -0.83 7.03 13.18
C GLN A 179 0.13 7.94 12.37
N GLN A 180 1.13 7.36 11.72
CA GLN A 180 2.13 8.12 10.97
C GLN A 180 1.76 8.20 9.51
N GLN A 181 1.77 9.40 8.93
CA GLN A 181 1.62 9.63 7.50
C GLN A 181 2.95 10.09 6.92
N LEU A 182 3.40 9.43 5.85
CA LEU A 182 4.67 9.64 5.18
C LEU A 182 4.45 10.00 3.71
N GLY A 183 5.35 10.78 3.13
CA GLY A 183 5.34 11.17 1.72
C GLY A 183 5.23 12.68 1.49
N HIS A 184 5.03 13.14 0.26
CA HIS A 184 4.72 12.35 -0.96
C HIS A 184 5.91 11.53 -1.49
N LEU A 185 5.82 10.20 -1.41
CA LEU A 185 6.84 9.32 -1.98
C LEU A 185 6.71 9.25 -3.52
N PRO A 186 7.79 8.99 -4.27
CA PRO A 186 7.72 8.96 -5.74
C PRO A 186 6.74 7.93 -6.30
N LEU A 187 5.98 8.28 -7.33
CA LEU A 187 5.03 7.37 -8.00
C LEU A 187 5.72 6.11 -8.55
N GLY A 188 6.93 6.26 -9.08
CA GLY A 188 7.76 5.17 -9.62
C GLY A 188 8.77 4.59 -8.64
N LEU A 189 8.62 4.79 -7.31
CA LEU A 189 9.63 4.38 -6.32
C LEU A 189 10.02 2.89 -6.46
N HIS A 190 9.07 2.01 -6.80
CA HIS A 190 9.27 0.57 -6.97
C HIS A 190 9.34 0.10 -8.43
N ASP A 191 9.23 1.01 -9.41
CA ASP A 191 9.39 0.76 -10.85
C ASP A 191 9.89 2.03 -11.56
N GLU A 192 11.15 2.37 -11.31
CA GLU A 192 11.74 3.63 -11.77
C GLU A 192 11.74 3.78 -13.30
N LEU A 193 11.86 2.66 -14.00
CA LEU A 193 11.90 2.62 -15.47
C LEU A 193 10.50 2.53 -16.09
N MET A 194 9.44 2.50 -15.27
CA MET A 194 8.08 2.27 -15.74
C MET A 194 7.97 1.01 -16.61
N ALA A 195 8.78 -0.01 -16.32
CA ALA A 195 8.93 -1.20 -17.14
C ALA A 195 7.68 -2.09 -17.09
N ARG A 196 6.93 -2.06 -15.98
CA ARG A 196 5.71 -2.87 -15.82
C ARG A 196 4.53 -2.15 -16.45
N PRO A 197 3.78 -2.72 -17.41
CA PRO A 197 2.63 -2.04 -18.00
C PRO A 197 1.60 -1.65 -16.94
N ALA A 198 0.76 -0.65 -17.22
CA ALA A 198 -0.35 -0.34 -16.32
C ALA A 198 -1.28 -1.57 -16.19
N PRO A 199 -1.88 -1.83 -15.01
CA PRO A 199 -2.85 -2.90 -14.86
C PRO A 199 -3.95 -2.81 -15.92
N PRO A 200 -4.44 -3.95 -16.46
CA PRO A 200 -5.53 -3.94 -17.43
C PRO A 200 -6.73 -3.26 -16.78
N LEU A 201 -7.25 -2.27 -17.50
CA LEU A 201 -8.40 -1.48 -17.10
C LEU A 201 -9.62 -2.23 -17.66
N GLY A 202 -10.18 -3.11 -16.84
CA GLY A 202 -11.38 -3.90 -17.18
C GLY A 202 -12.61 -3.05 -17.42
#